data_AF-A0A6M3L1H0-F1
#
_entry.id   AF-A0A6M3L1H0-F1
#
_cell.length_a   1.000
_cell.length_b   1.000
_cell.length_c   1.000
_cell.angle_alpha   90.00
_cell.angle_beta   90.00
_cell.angle_gamma   90.00
#
_symmetry.space_group_name_H-M   'P 1'
#
loop_
_entity.id
_entity.type
_entity.pdbx_description
1 polymer ?
#
loop_
_entity_poly.entity_id
_entity_poly.type
_entity_poly.pdbx_seq_one_letter_code
_entity_poly.pdbx_strand_id
1 'polypeptide(L)'
;MTYQGYYVFDVRPLKSPEPGMDFLNEYVLVGNQIQQQAKYSHKLTERTLKFSYLQSSATEREWYRRFFDSYKGRYGKFWVPSWKRDYSLAVAAAPGASQFRCVQAFRSSALRGYKRHLYIPTDSSLCTKIQAVSSNLGEEVITINPYFVNGLVIVGEIMDLYLCRFDDDSFRCEMVDNGAWSQVQFSFQELQKETP
;
A
#
# COMPACT_ATOMS: atom_id res chain seq x y z
N MET A 1 -3.99 -9.10 -11.68
CA MET A 1 -2.63 -8.75 -12.17
C MET A 1 -1.58 -9.40 -11.26
N THR A 2 -0.39 -9.73 -11.76
CA THR A 2 0.74 -10.19 -10.94
C THR A 2 1.93 -9.24 -11.08
N TYR A 3 2.69 -9.07 -10.01
CA TYR A 3 3.87 -8.21 -9.96
C TYR A 3 4.92 -8.83 -9.02
N GLN A 4 6.16 -8.98 -9.50
CA GLN A 4 7.25 -9.61 -8.73
C GLN A 4 6.87 -10.98 -8.15
N GLY A 5 6.09 -11.78 -8.89
CA GLY A 5 5.66 -13.12 -8.47
C GLY A 5 4.46 -13.17 -7.51
N TYR A 6 3.92 -12.03 -7.07
CA TYR A 6 2.76 -11.96 -6.19
C TYR A 6 1.56 -11.32 -6.90
N TYR A 7 0.35 -11.72 -6.52
CA TYR A 7 -0.87 -11.09 -7.02
C TYR A 7 -0.99 -9.65 -6.49
N VAL A 8 -1.58 -8.77 -7.30
CA VAL A 8 -1.95 -7.41 -6.89
C VAL A 8 -3.44 -7.39 -6.56
N PHE A 9 -3.76 -7.09 -5.30
CA PHE A 9 -5.11 -6.92 -4.80
C PHE A 9 -5.71 -5.60 -5.29
N ASP A 10 -6.04 -5.61 -6.59
CA ASP A 10 -6.55 -4.47 -7.34
C ASP A 10 -8.06 -4.34 -7.18
N VAL A 11 -8.50 -4.14 -5.94
CA VAL A 11 -9.90 -3.85 -5.63
C VAL A 11 -9.95 -2.55 -4.85
N ARG A 12 -10.70 -1.58 -5.37
CA ARG A 12 -10.82 -0.26 -4.77
C ARG A 12 -11.72 -0.34 -3.52
N PRO A 13 -11.27 0.11 -2.35
CA PRO A 13 -12.06 0.14 -1.14
C PRO A 13 -13.12 1.26 -1.20
N LEU A 14 -14.16 1.14 -0.38
CA LEU A 14 -15.18 2.17 -0.22
C LEU A 14 -14.58 3.44 0.40
N LYS A 15 -13.69 3.25 1.37
CA LYS A 15 -12.93 4.32 2.01
C LYS A 15 -11.45 4.01 1.90
N SER A 16 -10.66 5.01 1.50
CA SER A 16 -9.21 4.96 1.64
C SER A 16 -8.84 4.66 3.10
N PRO A 17 -7.72 3.97 3.36
CA PRO A 17 -7.45 3.42 4.67
C PRO A 17 -7.25 4.57 5.65
N GLU A 18 -8.05 4.61 6.71
CA GLU A 18 -7.72 5.46 7.86
C GLU A 18 -6.40 4.94 8.41
N PRO A 19 -5.35 5.77 8.55
CA PRO A 19 -4.09 5.32 9.10
C PRO A 19 -4.30 4.95 10.58
N GLY A 20 -4.62 3.68 10.84
CA GLY A 20 -4.34 3.04 12.11
C GLY A 20 -2.83 2.83 12.18
N MET A 21 -2.07 3.89 12.46
CA MET A 21 -0.69 3.73 12.90
C MET A 21 -0.74 3.26 14.35
N ASP A 22 -1.01 1.97 14.55
CA ASP A 22 -0.81 1.34 15.84
C ASP A 22 0.71 1.23 16.02
N PHE A 23 1.29 2.19 16.71
CA PHE A 23 2.68 2.13 17.14
C PHE A 23 2.78 1.04 18.21
N LEU A 24 2.97 -0.22 17.81
CA LEU A 24 3.31 -1.32 18.71
C LEU A 24 4.75 -1.12 19.22
N ASN A 25 4.92 -0.23 20.18
CA ASN A 25 6.09 -0.15 21.05
C ASN A 25 5.64 -0.45 22.50
N GLU A 26 4.92 -1.55 22.70
CA GLU A 26 4.72 -2.07 24.06
C GLU A 26 5.96 -2.82 24.53
N TYR A 27 6.96 -2.06 24.99
CA TYR A 27 7.92 -2.58 25.95
C TYR A 27 7.68 -1.88 27.29
N VAL A 28 7.06 -2.59 28.23
CA VAL A 28 7.14 -2.21 29.65
C VAL A 28 8.52 -2.62 30.14
N LEU A 29 9.49 -1.70 30.04
CA LEU A 29 10.83 -1.91 30.59
C LEU A 29 10.77 -1.64 32.11
N VAL A 30 10.82 -2.71 32.90
CA VAL A 30 10.96 -2.61 34.36
C VAL A 30 12.45 -2.51 34.69
N GLY A 31 12.89 -1.36 35.20
CA GLY A 31 14.22 -1.17 35.80
C GLY A 31 15.02 0.02 35.25
N ASN A 32 15.56 0.84 36.17
CA ASN A 32 16.27 2.10 35.88
C ASN A 32 17.59 1.93 35.10
N GLN A 33 18.17 0.73 35.04
CA GLN A 33 19.47 0.49 34.40
C GLN A 33 19.38 0.15 32.89
N ILE A 34 18.24 -0.34 32.41
CA ILE A 34 18.07 -0.72 30.99
C ILE A 34 17.70 0.49 30.11
N GLN A 35 17.12 1.53 30.70
CA GLN A 35 16.81 2.79 30.01
C GLN A 35 18.05 3.50 29.45
N GLN A 36 19.23 3.33 30.06
CA GLN A 36 20.48 3.95 29.60
C GLN A 36 21.16 3.20 28.45
N GLN A 37 20.84 1.91 28.24
CA GLN A 37 21.40 1.09 27.15
C GLN A 37 20.55 1.06 25.88
N ALA A 38 19.35 1.64 25.90
CA ALA A 38 18.53 1.83 24.71
C ALA A 38 19.13 2.93 23.83
N LYS A 39 20.27 2.63 23.18
CA LYS A 39 20.65 3.26 21.92
C LYS A 39 19.41 3.22 21.04
N TYR A 40 18.99 4.39 20.57
CA TYR A 40 17.87 4.59 19.65
C TYR A 40 17.99 3.66 18.43
N SER A 41 17.55 2.40 18.56
CA SER A 41 17.28 1.56 17.42
C SER A 41 15.91 1.99 16.92
N HIS A 42 15.87 2.76 15.84
CA HIS A 42 14.64 2.95 15.09
C HIS A 42 14.21 1.56 14.58
N LYS A 43 13.40 0.84 15.37
CA LYS A 43 12.73 -0.37 14.89
C LYS A 43 11.73 0.09 13.84
N LEU A 44 11.76 -0.56 12.67
CA LEU A 44 10.76 -0.33 11.64
C LEU A 44 9.39 -0.62 12.27
N THR A 45 8.52 0.40 12.25
CA THR A 45 7.14 0.26 12.74
C THR A 45 6.39 -0.68 11.82
N GLU A 46 5.81 -1.74 12.38
CA GLU A 46 4.88 -2.59 11.65
C GLU A 46 3.67 -1.75 11.25
N ARG A 47 3.37 -1.70 9.96
CA ARG A 47 2.27 -0.93 9.41
C ARG A 47 1.11 -1.86 9.13
N THR A 48 -0.05 -1.55 9.67
CA THR A 48 -1.30 -2.23 9.33
C THR A 48 -2.17 -1.32 8.47
N LEU A 49 -2.66 -1.83 7.35
CA LEU A 49 -3.60 -1.16 6.46
C LEU A 49 -4.99 -1.76 6.69
N LYS A 50 -5.96 -0.94 7.11
CA LYS A 50 -7.34 -1.37 7.32
C LYS A 50 -8.22 -0.79 6.23
N PHE A 51 -8.94 -1.66 5.51
CA PHE A 51 -9.79 -1.27 4.39
C PHE A 51 -11.17 -1.89 4.51
N SER A 52 -12.18 -1.11 4.12
CA SER A 52 -13.56 -1.54 4.03
C SER A 52 -14.00 -1.58 2.58
N TYR A 53 -14.62 -2.69 2.18
CA TYR A 53 -15.11 -2.93 0.83
C TYR A 53 -16.61 -3.19 0.86
N LEU A 54 -17.31 -2.60 -0.09
CA LEU A 54 -18.72 -2.83 -0.30
C LEU A 54 -18.92 -3.92 -1.35
N GLN A 55 -19.87 -4.80 -1.10
CA GLN A 55 -20.25 -5.93 -1.93
C GLN A 55 -21.73 -5.77 -2.27
N SER A 56 -22.02 -5.64 -3.56
CA SER A 56 -23.36 -5.49 -4.14
C SER A 56 -24.00 -6.82 -4.49
N SER A 57 -23.23 -7.91 -4.57
CA SER A 57 -23.72 -9.20 -5.05
C SER A 57 -23.17 -10.41 -4.30
N ALA A 58 -23.88 -11.54 -4.41
CA ALA A 58 -23.39 -12.82 -3.90
C ALA A 58 -22.08 -13.27 -4.57
N THR A 59 -21.89 -12.94 -5.85
CA THR A 59 -20.66 -13.23 -6.59
C THR A 59 -19.46 -12.48 -6.03
N GLU A 60 -19.61 -11.20 -5.68
CA GLU A 60 -18.55 -10.42 -5.04
C GLU A 60 -18.22 -10.98 -3.66
N ARG A 61 -19.22 -11.30 -2.84
CA ARG A 61 -19.01 -11.96 -1.53
C ARG A 61 -18.19 -13.24 -1.65
N GLU A 62 -18.56 -14.10 -2.59
CA GLU A 62 -17.86 -15.36 -2.84
C GLU A 62 -16.44 -15.12 -3.37
N TRP A 63 -16.23 -14.09 -4.18
CA TRP A 63 -14.90 -13.71 -4.64
C TRP A 63 -13.97 -13.33 -3.48
N TYR A 64 -14.41 -12.49 -2.55
CA TYR A 64 -13.61 -12.12 -1.37
C TYR A 64 -13.31 -13.33 -0.48
N ARG A 65 -14.30 -14.21 -0.29
CA ARG A 65 -14.12 -15.45 0.48
C ARG A 65 -13.07 -16.36 -0.16
N ARG A 66 -13.19 -16.63 -1.47
CA ARG A 66 -12.23 -17.44 -2.22
C ARG A 66 -10.85 -16.81 -2.26
N PHE A 67 -10.78 -15.49 -2.39
CA PHE A 67 -9.51 -14.77 -2.32
C PHE A 67 -8.85 -15.03 -0.95
N PHE A 68 -9.56 -14.76 0.15
CA PHE A 68 -9.06 -15.03 1.50
C PHE A 68 -8.59 -16.49 1.70
N ASP A 69 -9.41 -17.46 1.27
CA ASP A 69 -9.11 -18.89 1.36
C ASP A 69 -7.86 -19.27 0.54
N SER A 70 -7.67 -18.67 -0.64
CA SER A 70 -6.54 -18.97 -1.52
C SER A 70 -5.19 -18.57 -0.92
N TYR A 71 -5.17 -17.57 -0.03
CA TYR A 71 -3.99 -17.14 0.72
C TYR A 71 -3.93 -17.76 2.13
N LYS A 72 -4.89 -18.63 2.48
CA LYS A 72 -4.97 -19.32 3.77
C LYS A 72 -4.89 -18.35 4.97
N GLY A 73 -5.56 -17.21 4.89
CA GLY A 73 -5.47 -16.17 5.93
C GLY A 73 -4.08 -15.55 6.01
N ARG A 74 -3.43 -15.59 7.17
CA ARG A 74 -2.14 -14.90 7.43
C ARG A 74 -0.92 -15.48 6.69
N TYR A 75 -1.04 -16.61 5.99
CA TYR A 75 0.13 -17.27 5.39
C TYR A 75 0.56 -16.68 4.04
N GLY A 76 -0.42 -16.27 3.22
CA GLY A 76 -0.18 -15.85 1.85
C GLY A 76 0.20 -14.38 1.74
N LYS A 77 1.02 -14.06 0.73
CA LYS A 77 1.51 -12.70 0.46
C LYS A 77 0.96 -12.17 -0.85
N PHE A 78 0.59 -10.91 -0.86
CA PHE A 78 0.07 -10.22 -2.04
C PHE A 78 0.34 -8.73 -1.93
N TRP A 79 0.33 -8.04 -3.07
CA TRP A 79 0.48 -6.60 -3.12
C TRP A 79 -0.84 -5.91 -2.89
N VAL A 80 -0.85 -4.83 -2.10
CA VAL A 80 -2.03 -4.01 -1.82
C VAL A 80 -1.68 -2.55 -2.13
N PRO A 81 -2.39 -1.91 -3.09
CA PRO A 81 -2.26 -0.47 -3.29
C PRO A 81 -2.74 0.30 -2.06
N SER A 82 -2.13 1.46 -1.79
CA SER A 82 -2.55 2.33 -0.69
C SER A 82 -3.98 2.87 -0.86
N TRP A 83 -4.46 2.95 -2.10
CA TRP A 83 -5.70 3.64 -2.49
C TRP A 83 -5.76 5.09 -1.98
N LYS A 84 -4.59 5.73 -1.91
CA LYS A 84 -4.39 7.15 -1.58
C LYS A 84 -3.61 7.81 -2.70
N ARG A 85 -3.82 9.12 -2.89
CA ARG A 85 -2.96 9.92 -3.77
C ARG A 85 -1.64 10.22 -3.06
N ASP A 86 -0.78 9.19 -2.94
CA ASP A 86 0.51 9.30 -2.25
C ASP A 86 1.47 10.22 -3.02
N TYR A 87 1.34 10.27 -4.34
CA TYR A 87 2.08 11.20 -5.19
C TYR A 87 1.12 12.02 -6.05
N SER A 88 1.33 13.33 -6.07
CA SER A 88 0.60 14.27 -6.91
C SER A 88 1.55 14.80 -7.98
N LEU A 89 1.20 14.61 -9.25
CA LEU A 89 2.04 15.05 -10.36
C LEU A 89 2.13 16.58 -10.41
N ALA A 90 3.36 17.08 -10.54
CA ALA A 90 3.62 18.48 -10.83
C ALA A 90 3.36 18.79 -12.31
N VAL A 91 3.76 17.85 -13.18
CA VAL A 91 3.64 17.96 -14.64
C VAL A 91 3.26 16.60 -15.20
N ALA A 92 2.44 16.60 -16.26
CA ALA A 92 2.14 15.38 -17.02
C ALA A 92 3.42 14.70 -17.53
N ALA A 93 3.44 13.37 -17.50
CA ALA A 93 4.54 12.59 -18.08
C ALA A 93 4.13 12.12 -19.49
N ALA A 94 5.01 12.30 -20.47
CA ALA A 94 4.75 11.84 -21.83
C ALA A 94 4.80 10.30 -21.93
N PRO A 95 4.14 9.69 -22.93
CA PRO A 95 4.37 8.29 -23.29
C PRO A 95 5.86 8.03 -23.53
N GLY A 96 6.37 6.90 -23.05
CA GLY A 96 7.79 6.53 -23.09
C GLY A 96 8.66 7.13 -21.99
N ALA A 97 8.14 8.05 -21.17
CA ALA A 97 8.92 8.63 -20.08
C ALA A 97 9.20 7.60 -18.97
N SER A 98 10.45 7.54 -18.51
CA SER A 98 10.88 6.75 -17.35
C SER A 98 10.94 7.57 -16.05
N GLN A 99 10.55 8.85 -16.13
CA GLN A 99 10.61 9.79 -15.03
C GLN A 99 9.33 10.61 -14.96
N PHE A 100 8.91 10.96 -13.76
CA PHE A 100 7.85 11.91 -13.52
C PHE A 100 8.19 12.84 -12.36
N ARG A 101 7.58 14.02 -12.35
CA ARG A 101 7.76 15.04 -11.32
C ARG A 101 6.54 15.11 -10.44
N CYS A 102 6.74 15.14 -9.12
CA CYS A 102 5.67 15.28 -8.15
C CYS A 102 5.90 16.45 -7.20
N VAL A 103 4.80 17.10 -6.81
CA VAL A 103 4.79 18.21 -5.84
C VAL A 103 4.84 17.62 -4.44
N GLN A 104 5.83 18.02 -3.65
CA GLN A 104 5.97 17.75 -2.21
C GLN A 104 5.32 16.42 -1.77
N ALA A 105 5.91 15.29 -2.16
CA ALA A 105 5.57 13.98 -1.58
C ALA A 105 6.02 13.97 -0.11
N PHE A 106 5.27 14.65 0.76
CA PHE A 106 5.69 14.95 2.11
C PHE A 106 6.05 13.69 2.91
N ARG A 107 7.21 13.75 3.58
CA ARG A 107 7.60 13.06 4.83
C ARG A 107 8.00 11.59 4.80
N SER A 108 7.70 10.78 3.79
CA SER A 108 8.12 9.38 3.82
C SER A 108 9.56 9.17 3.35
N SER A 109 10.09 10.01 2.45
CA SER A 109 11.42 9.86 1.80
C SER A 109 12.60 9.84 2.78
N ALA A 110 12.41 10.25 4.05
CA ALA A 110 13.44 10.21 5.09
C ALA A 110 13.66 8.83 5.74
N LEU A 111 12.78 7.84 5.52
CA LEU A 111 13.05 6.46 5.95
C LEU A 111 14.00 5.78 4.96
N ARG A 112 15.29 6.15 5.07
CA ARG A 112 16.41 5.52 4.33
C ARG A 112 16.31 4.00 4.48
N GLY A 113 16.17 3.28 3.36
CA GLY A 113 16.24 1.81 3.31
C GLY A 113 14.97 1.06 2.90
N TYR A 114 13.84 1.74 2.72
CA TYR A 114 12.60 1.08 2.28
C TYR A 114 12.57 0.93 0.75
N LYS A 115 12.38 -0.30 0.28
CA LYS A 115 12.12 -0.58 -1.13
C LYS A 115 10.67 -0.17 -1.44
N ARG A 116 10.50 0.76 -2.38
CA ARG A 116 9.18 1.29 -2.74
C ARG A 116 8.74 0.80 -4.10
N HIS A 117 7.49 0.42 -4.13
CA HIS A 117 6.80 0.03 -5.34
C HIS A 117 5.61 0.97 -5.51
N LEU A 118 5.28 1.26 -6.75
CA LEU A 118 4.19 2.14 -7.14
C LEU A 118 3.12 1.32 -7.83
N TYR A 119 1.88 1.69 -7.57
CA TYR A 119 0.71 1.28 -8.34
C TYR A 119 0.10 2.51 -9.00
N ILE A 120 -0.13 2.41 -10.30
CA ILE A 120 -0.70 3.48 -11.10
C ILE A 120 -1.86 2.89 -11.90
N PRO A 121 -3.12 3.20 -11.54
CA PRO A 121 -4.29 2.77 -12.29
C PRO A 121 -4.39 3.59 -13.59
N THR A 122 -3.71 3.12 -14.63
CA THR A 122 -3.94 3.51 -16.03
C THR A 122 -4.84 2.46 -16.70
N ASP A 123 -5.17 2.62 -17.98
CA ASP A 123 -5.97 1.63 -18.74
C ASP A 123 -5.41 0.20 -18.69
N SER A 124 -4.10 0.05 -18.44
CA SER A 124 -3.44 -1.25 -18.31
C SER A 124 -2.95 -1.56 -16.89
N SER A 125 -3.10 -0.62 -15.95
CA SER A 125 -2.44 -0.58 -14.64
C SER A 125 -0.92 -0.81 -14.68
N LEU A 126 -0.14 0.01 -13.97
CA LEU A 126 1.31 -0.13 -13.91
C LEU A 126 1.76 -0.39 -12.48
N CYS A 127 2.45 -1.51 -12.27
CA CYS A 127 3.20 -1.79 -11.06
C CYS A 127 4.70 -1.64 -11.35
N THR A 128 5.40 -0.81 -10.60
CA THR A 128 6.82 -0.54 -10.87
C THR A 128 7.60 -0.24 -9.58
N LYS A 129 8.91 -0.48 -9.61
CA LYS A 129 9.80 -0.17 -8.49
C LYS A 129 10.41 1.21 -8.72
N ILE A 130 10.47 2.02 -7.66
CA ILE A 130 11.22 3.28 -7.73
C ILE A 130 12.71 2.93 -7.80
N GLN A 131 13.37 3.38 -8.86
CA GLN A 131 14.80 3.17 -9.06
C GLN A 131 15.64 4.26 -8.41
N ALA A 132 15.20 5.51 -8.55
CA ALA A 132 15.89 6.67 -8.01
C ALA A 132 14.89 7.79 -7.72
N VAL A 133 15.24 8.62 -6.73
CA VAL A 133 14.53 9.85 -6.42
C VAL A 133 15.57 10.96 -6.37
N SER A 134 15.32 12.05 -7.08
CA SER A 134 16.12 13.27 -6.97
C SER A 134 15.22 14.46 -6.65
N SER A 135 15.77 15.47 -5.96
CA SER A 135 15.04 16.70 -5.63
C SER A 135 15.52 17.84 -6.53
N ASN A 136 14.60 18.58 -7.13
CA ASN A 136 14.90 19.76 -7.92
C ASN A 136 13.92 20.90 -7.58
N LEU A 137 14.42 22.00 -7.02
CA LEU A 137 13.65 23.23 -6.77
C LEU A 137 12.31 23.03 -6.01
N GLY A 138 12.24 22.08 -5.08
CA GLY A 138 11.03 21.79 -4.29
C GLY A 138 10.10 20.73 -4.89
N GLU A 139 10.44 20.18 -6.05
CA GLU A 139 9.81 19.01 -6.65
C GLU A 139 10.68 17.76 -6.46
N GLU A 140 10.05 16.59 -6.38
CA GLU A 140 10.74 15.30 -6.45
C GLU A 140 10.61 14.74 -7.87
N VAL A 141 11.71 14.25 -8.43
CA VAL A 141 11.77 13.53 -9.70
C VAL A 141 11.94 12.04 -9.38
N ILE A 142 10.93 11.26 -9.72
CA ILE A 142 10.93 9.82 -9.48
C ILE A 142 11.27 9.11 -10.78
N THR A 143 12.30 8.26 -10.75
CA THR A 143 12.71 7.40 -11.86
C THR A 143 12.18 5.99 -11.65
N ILE A 144 11.56 5.43 -12.69
CA ILE A 144 10.94 4.11 -12.70
C ILE A 144 11.42 3.26 -13.88
N ASN A 145 11.29 1.94 -13.75
CA ASN A 145 11.47 1.00 -14.85
C ASN A 145 10.53 -0.20 -14.62
N PRO A 146 9.58 -0.49 -15.54
CA PRO A 146 9.45 0.02 -16.91
C PRO A 146 8.91 1.46 -17.01
N TYR A 147 9.07 2.07 -18.20
CA TYR A 147 8.57 3.41 -18.55
C TYR A 147 7.04 3.43 -18.75
N PHE A 148 6.45 4.63 -18.76
CA PHE A 148 5.01 4.78 -19.00
C PHE A 148 4.64 4.45 -20.44
N VAL A 149 3.76 3.49 -20.67
CA VAL A 149 3.29 3.17 -22.03
C VAL A 149 2.38 4.29 -22.57
N ASN A 150 1.43 4.76 -21.78
CA ASN A 150 0.40 5.73 -22.20
C ASN A 150 0.64 7.15 -21.64
N GLY A 151 1.79 7.40 -21.02
CA GLY A 151 2.05 8.63 -20.27
C GLY A 151 1.23 8.73 -18.97
N LEU A 152 1.33 9.87 -18.29
CA LEU A 152 0.55 10.19 -17.09
C LEU A 152 -0.06 11.59 -17.19
N VAL A 153 -1.34 11.70 -16.90
CA VAL A 153 -2.06 12.98 -16.79
C VAL A 153 -2.00 13.51 -15.36
N ILE A 154 -2.03 14.84 -15.18
CA ILE A 154 -1.83 15.51 -13.87
C ILE A 154 -2.82 15.02 -12.79
N VAL A 155 -4.02 14.59 -13.17
CA VAL A 155 -5.06 14.12 -12.24
C VAL A 155 -4.89 12.64 -11.86
N GLY A 156 -3.89 11.95 -12.42
CA GLY A 156 -3.63 10.53 -12.16
C GLY A 156 -3.35 10.26 -10.67
N GLU A 157 -3.97 9.21 -10.14
CA GLU A 157 -3.64 8.70 -8.82
C GLU A 157 -2.35 7.88 -8.92
N ILE A 158 -1.33 8.23 -8.15
CA ILE A 158 -0.12 7.42 -8.01
C ILE A 158 -0.05 6.99 -6.55
N MET A 159 -0.02 5.69 -6.34
CA MET A 159 -0.18 5.05 -5.05
C MET A 159 1.10 4.30 -4.70
N ASP A 160 1.46 4.26 -3.43
CA ASP A 160 2.39 3.26 -2.92
C ASP A 160 1.75 1.86 -3.01
N LEU A 161 2.57 0.87 -3.30
CA LEU A 161 2.21 -0.53 -3.40
C LEU A 161 2.94 -1.32 -2.31
N TYR A 162 2.17 -1.91 -1.40
CA TYR A 162 2.68 -2.57 -0.20
C TYR A 162 2.62 -4.09 -0.33
N LEU A 163 3.71 -4.78 -0.03
CA LEU A 163 3.68 -6.24 0.08
C LEU A 163 3.08 -6.55 1.44
N CYS A 164 1.94 -7.24 1.44
CA CYS A 164 1.18 -7.49 2.64
C CYS A 164 0.80 -8.97 2.76
N ARG A 165 0.30 -9.30 3.94
CA ARG A 165 -0.51 -10.48 4.23
C ARG A 165 -1.75 -10.05 4.99
N PHE A 166 -2.75 -10.91 5.07
CA PHE A 166 -3.84 -10.68 6.02
C PHE A 166 -3.28 -10.60 7.44
N ASP A 167 -3.81 -9.67 8.23
CA ASP A 167 -3.46 -9.50 9.64
C ASP A 167 -4.32 -10.42 10.53
N ASP A 168 -5.38 -11.03 10.01
CA ASP A 168 -6.30 -11.90 10.73
C ASP A 168 -6.60 -13.19 9.96
N ASP A 169 -6.87 -14.27 10.70
CA ASP A 169 -7.29 -15.57 10.15
C ASP A 169 -8.81 -15.67 9.98
N SER A 170 -9.51 -14.56 10.18
CA SER A 170 -10.94 -14.44 9.91
C SER A 170 -11.23 -13.03 9.39
N PHE A 171 -12.30 -12.90 8.62
CA PHE A 171 -12.86 -11.61 8.26
C PHE A 171 -14.35 -11.60 8.57
N ARG A 172 -14.87 -10.43 8.92
CA ARG A 172 -16.30 -10.25 9.15
C ARG A 172 -16.95 -9.64 7.91
N CYS A 173 -18.06 -10.22 7.50
CA CYS A 173 -18.97 -9.67 6.49
C CYS A 173 -20.26 -9.27 7.18
N GLU A 174 -20.61 -7.98 7.13
CA GLU A 174 -21.82 -7.43 7.73
C GLU A 174 -22.79 -7.01 6.63
N MET A 175 -24.07 -7.36 6.75
CA MET A 175 -25.09 -6.89 5.81
C MET A 175 -25.43 -5.44 6.13
N VAL A 176 -25.47 -4.58 5.11
CA VAL A 176 -25.78 -3.15 5.24
C VAL A 176 -26.95 -2.78 4.31
N ASP A 177 -27.62 -1.66 4.62
CA ASP A 177 -28.77 -1.14 3.87
C ASP A 177 -29.90 -2.18 3.65
N ASN A 178 -30.50 -2.62 4.76
CA ASN A 178 -31.60 -3.61 4.78
C ASN A 178 -31.32 -4.93 4.03
N GLY A 179 -30.05 -5.29 3.87
CA GLY A 179 -29.64 -6.54 3.23
C GLY A 179 -29.38 -6.44 1.72
N ALA A 180 -29.48 -5.24 1.13
CA ALA A 180 -29.17 -5.02 -0.28
C ALA A 180 -27.66 -5.11 -0.57
N TRP A 181 -26.82 -4.78 0.42
CA TRP A 181 -25.37 -4.79 0.29
C TRP A 181 -24.73 -5.53 1.47
N SER A 182 -23.47 -5.88 1.34
CA SER A 182 -22.64 -6.28 2.48
C SER A 182 -21.31 -5.55 2.49
N GLN A 183 -20.78 -5.33 3.68
CA GLN A 183 -19.49 -4.71 3.90
C GLN A 183 -18.54 -5.76 4.46
N VAL A 184 -17.33 -5.83 3.91
CA VAL A 184 -16.22 -6.61 4.47
C VAL A 184 -15.10 -5.66 4.87
N GLN A 185 -14.49 -5.93 6.02
CA GLN A 185 -13.29 -5.23 6.45
C GLN A 185 -12.11 -6.20 6.45
N PHE A 186 -11.00 -5.78 5.83
CA PHE A 186 -9.73 -6.48 5.88
C PHE A 186 -8.68 -5.62 6.56
N SER A 187 -7.88 -6.27 7.40
CA SER A 187 -6.65 -5.73 7.96
C SER A 187 -5.48 -6.42 7.27
N PHE A 188 -4.51 -5.65 6.80
CA PHE A 188 -3.32 -6.15 6.11
C PHE A 188 -2.06 -5.69 6.84
N GLN A 189 -1.17 -6.62 7.17
CA GLN A 189 0.13 -6.32 7.75
C GLN A 189 1.18 -6.14 6.65
N GLU A 190 1.88 -5.01 6.63
CA GLU A 190 2.97 -4.73 5.69
C GLU A 190 4.22 -5.55 6.03
N LEU A 191 4.79 -6.22 5.03
CA LEU A 191 5.96 -7.10 5.13
C LEU A 191 7.24 -6.40 4.64
N GLN A 192 7.59 -5.28 5.27
CA GLN A 192 8.67 -4.37 4.83
C GLN A 192 10.04 -5.06 4.61
N LYS A 193 10.37 -6.05 5.44
CA LYS A 193 11.65 -6.79 5.35
C LYS A 193 11.67 -7.83 4.23
N GLU A 194 10.50 -8.25 3.77
CA GLU A 194 10.32 -9.28 2.75
C GLU A 194 10.08 -8.67 1.37
N THR A 195 9.86 -7.37 1.30
CA THR A 195 9.70 -6.61 0.05
C THR A 195 10.94 -6.81 -0.86
N PRO A 196 10.73 -7.22 -2.13
CA PRO A 196 11.81 -7.54 -3.09
C PRO A 196 12.60 -6.34 -3.63
#